data_AF-A0A1J5WFV9-F1
#
_entry.id   AF-A0A1J5WFV9-F1
#
_cell.length_a   1.000
_cell.length_b   1.000
_cell.length_c   1.000
_cell.angle_alpha   90.00
_cell.angle_beta   90.00
_cell.angle_gamma   90.00
#
_symmetry.space_group_name_H-M   'P 1'
#
loop_
_entity.id
_entity.type
_entity.pdbx_description
1 polymer ?
#
loop_
_entity_poly.entity_id
_entity_poly.type
_entity_poly.pdbx_seq_one_letter_code
_entity_poly.pdbx_strand_id
1 'polypeptide(L)'
;TETRIVVSKKISITGNARVLLFVEFGPELSHFNIDEIQRQCRSPWIDMPRISILLAENRIIVKKNLYVLQFLKKNITATEVSFFIQSGKKAPERIKITLAVGEMESIVFGSKGLSVLSSITNEKIDTRHMEVMDIVGVFDREEEEIKKKEFVIRERLYMRNTGIFFMELLEETIFI
;
A
#
# COMPACT_ATOMS: atom_id res chain seq x y z
N THR A 1 12.70 -30.96 -11.79
CA THR A 1 11.42 -30.81 -11.08
C THR A 1 11.33 -29.38 -10.62
N GLU A 2 10.53 -28.54 -11.27
CA GLU A 2 10.31 -27.17 -10.78
C GLU A 2 9.33 -27.25 -9.61
N THR A 3 9.85 -27.17 -8.38
CA THR A 3 9.01 -27.10 -7.19
C THR A 3 8.21 -25.80 -7.24
N ARG A 4 6.88 -25.91 -7.38
CA ARG A 4 5.93 -24.80 -7.28
C ARG A 4 5.15 -24.91 -5.98
N ILE A 5 5.04 -23.80 -5.25
CA ILE A 5 4.28 -23.68 -4.00
C ILE A 5 2.96 -22.99 -4.33
N VAL A 6 1.83 -23.69 -4.17
CA VAL A 6 0.51 -23.12 -4.42
C VAL A 6 -0.02 -22.46 -3.14
N VAL A 7 -0.43 -21.19 -3.23
CA VAL A 7 -0.97 -20.44 -2.09
C VAL A 7 -2.26 -19.73 -2.51
N SER A 8 -3.38 -20.13 -1.92
CA SER A 8 -4.69 -19.52 -2.19
C SER A 8 -5.14 -18.56 -1.10
N LYS A 9 -4.91 -18.85 0.19
CA LYS A 9 -5.57 -18.08 1.26
C LYS A 9 -4.79 -16.87 1.75
N LYS A 10 -3.50 -17.06 2.04
CA LYS A 10 -2.67 -16.06 2.73
C LYS A 10 -1.20 -16.34 2.49
N ILE A 11 -0.43 -15.29 2.23
CA ILE A 11 1.03 -15.35 2.19
C ILE A 11 1.63 -14.17 2.96
N SER A 12 2.76 -14.43 3.61
CA SER A 12 3.61 -13.38 4.17
C SER A 12 5.02 -13.59 3.65
N ILE A 13 5.56 -12.57 2.99
CA ILE A 13 6.87 -12.62 2.35
C ILE A 13 7.72 -11.56 3.00
N THR A 14 8.91 -11.94 3.47
CA THR A 14 9.93 -10.99 3.93
C THR A 14 11.28 -11.45 3.43
N GLY A 15 11.92 -10.66 2.57
CA GLY A 15 13.20 -11.01 1.97
C GLY A 15 13.26 -10.70 0.48
N ASN A 16 13.96 -11.53 -0.28
CA ASN A 16 14.15 -11.32 -1.71
C ASN A 16 12.87 -11.68 -2.49
N ALA A 17 12.41 -10.75 -3.35
CA ALA A 17 11.23 -10.95 -4.19
C ALA A 17 11.37 -12.16 -5.16
N ARG A 18 12.59 -12.61 -5.48
CA ARG A 18 12.84 -13.79 -6.34
C ARG A 18 12.23 -15.08 -5.81
N VAL A 19 11.91 -15.19 -4.51
CA VAL A 19 11.16 -16.33 -3.96
C VAL A 19 9.80 -16.51 -4.67
N LEU A 20 9.22 -15.42 -5.19
CA LEU A 20 7.95 -15.44 -5.91
C LEU A 20 8.01 -16.18 -7.26
N LEU A 21 9.20 -16.44 -7.82
CA LEU A 21 9.34 -17.27 -9.02
C LEU A 21 8.87 -18.71 -8.79
N PHE A 22 8.82 -19.15 -7.54
CA PHE A 22 8.44 -20.51 -7.14
C PHE A 22 7.02 -20.59 -6.54
N VAL A 23 6.25 -19.50 -6.56
CA VAL A 23 4.92 -19.42 -5.95
C VAL A 23 3.85 -19.28 -7.02
N GLU A 24 2.73 -19.97 -6.85
CA GLU A 24 1.53 -19.85 -7.67
C GLU A 24 0.38 -19.39 -6.78
N PHE A 25 -0.28 -18.29 -7.17
CA PHE A 25 -1.33 -17.67 -6.37
C PHE A 25 -2.72 -18.14 -6.80
N GLY A 26 -3.56 -18.45 -5.82
CA GLY A 26 -4.99 -18.63 -6.03
C GLY A 26 -5.70 -17.31 -6.38
N PRO A 27 -6.91 -17.38 -6.95
CA PRO A 27 -7.71 -16.21 -7.32
C PRO A 27 -8.02 -15.28 -6.15
N GLU A 28 -7.99 -15.78 -4.92
CA GLU A 28 -8.23 -15.00 -3.71
C GLU A 28 -7.10 -14.00 -3.44
N LEU A 29 -5.89 -14.22 -3.95
CA LEU A 29 -4.74 -13.29 -3.85
C LEU A 29 -4.56 -12.46 -5.13
N SER A 30 -5.63 -12.26 -5.89
CA SER A 30 -5.59 -11.61 -7.21
C SER A 30 -5.23 -10.13 -7.20
N HIS A 31 -5.13 -9.48 -6.03
CA HIS A 31 -4.63 -8.10 -5.90
C HIS A 31 -3.13 -7.98 -6.22
N PHE A 32 -2.41 -9.10 -6.32
CA PHE A 32 -0.98 -9.16 -6.57
C PHE A 32 -0.69 -9.49 -8.04
N ASN A 33 0.18 -8.68 -8.67
CA ASN A 33 0.59 -8.85 -10.05
C ASN A 33 1.89 -9.68 -10.13
N ILE A 34 1.74 -11.00 -10.08
CA ILE A 34 2.88 -11.93 -10.13
C ILE A 34 3.64 -11.86 -11.46
N ASP A 35 2.95 -11.58 -12.57
CA ASP A 35 3.56 -11.55 -13.90
C ASP A 35 4.60 -10.42 -14.00
N GLU A 36 4.27 -9.25 -13.46
CA GLU A 36 5.18 -8.11 -13.41
C GLU A 36 6.43 -8.42 -12.59
N ILE A 37 6.26 -9.11 -11.45
CA ILE A 37 7.39 -9.55 -10.62
C ILE A 37 8.26 -10.53 -11.37
N GLN A 38 7.66 -11.54 -12.00
CA GLN A 38 8.42 -12.54 -12.76
C GLN A 38 9.22 -11.87 -13.89
N ARG A 39 8.63 -10.89 -14.57
CA ARG A 39 9.31 -10.08 -15.59
C ARG A 39 10.48 -9.29 -15.00
N GLN A 40 10.28 -8.63 -13.86
CA GLN A 40 11.34 -7.86 -13.20
C GLN A 40 12.44 -8.74 -12.63
N CYS A 41 12.11 -9.90 -12.03
CA CYS A 41 13.08 -10.87 -11.52
C CYS A 41 14.00 -11.44 -12.62
N ARG A 42 13.51 -11.55 -13.85
CA ARG A 42 14.27 -12.01 -15.02
C ARG A 42 15.15 -10.93 -15.64
N SER A 43 15.01 -9.67 -15.20
CA SER A 43 15.81 -8.55 -15.72
C SER A 43 17.14 -8.45 -14.96
N PRO A 44 18.31 -8.63 -15.61
CA PRO A 44 19.60 -8.71 -14.92
C PRO A 44 20.09 -7.39 -14.31
N TRP A 45 19.46 -6.26 -14.66
CA TRP A 45 19.90 -4.91 -14.31
C TRP A 45 19.09 -4.23 -13.20
N ILE A 46 18.08 -4.89 -12.65
CA ILE A 46 17.22 -4.31 -11.60
C ILE A 46 17.70 -4.79 -10.24
N ASP A 47 18.22 -3.87 -9.42
CA ASP A 47 18.42 -4.12 -8.00
C ASP A 47 17.05 -4.32 -7.34
N MET A 48 16.79 -5.53 -6.84
CA MET A 48 15.53 -5.87 -6.20
C MET A 48 15.66 -5.70 -4.69
N PRO A 49 15.11 -4.61 -4.11
CA PRO A 49 15.15 -4.42 -2.68
C PRO A 49 14.36 -5.53 -1.96
N ARG A 50 14.72 -5.76 -0.70
CA ARG A 50 13.97 -6.67 0.17
C ARG A 50 12.53 -6.18 0.30
N ILE A 51 11.59 -7.06 0.00
CA ILE A 51 10.16 -6.81 0.17
C ILE A 51 9.69 -7.34 1.53
N SER A 52 8.66 -6.71 2.08
CA SER A 52 7.92 -7.24 3.22
C SER A 52 6.44 -6.97 2.98
N ILE A 53 5.68 -8.02 2.68
CA ILE A 53 4.25 -7.91 2.37
C ILE A 53 3.49 -9.09 2.98
N LEU A 54 2.29 -8.82 3.47
CA LEU A 54 1.30 -9.83 3.80
C LEU A 54 0.08 -9.62 2.91
N LEU A 55 -0.35 -10.69 2.25
CA LEU A 55 -1.53 -10.72 1.40
C LEU A 55 -2.49 -11.78 1.95
N ALA A 56 -3.77 -11.42 2.00
CA ALA A 56 -4.89 -12.31 2.21
C ALA A 56 -6.05 -11.87 1.31
N GLU A 57 -7.12 -12.65 1.27
CA GLU A 57 -8.29 -12.42 0.42
C GLU A 57 -8.75 -10.96 0.34
N ASN A 58 -8.99 -10.31 1.47
CA ASN A 58 -9.46 -8.92 1.54
C ASN A 58 -8.46 -7.97 2.22
N ARG A 59 -7.21 -8.40 2.40
CA ARG A 59 -6.24 -7.66 3.21
C ARG A 59 -4.87 -7.58 2.58
N ILE A 60 -4.32 -6.36 2.56
CA ILE A 60 -2.95 -6.08 2.11
C ILE A 60 -2.21 -5.33 3.21
N ILE A 61 -1.06 -5.85 3.64
CA ILE A 61 -0.16 -5.13 4.54
C ILE A 61 1.20 -5.01 3.86
N VAL A 62 1.58 -3.79 3.53
CA VAL A 62 2.91 -3.46 3.02
C VAL A 62 3.78 -3.00 4.18
N LYS A 63 4.96 -3.58 4.30
CA LYS A 63 5.95 -3.25 5.30
C LYS A 63 7.28 -2.88 4.66
N LYS A 64 8.07 -2.08 5.37
CA LYS A 64 9.45 -1.67 5.04
C LYS A 64 9.60 -0.72 3.85
N ASN A 65 9.23 -1.13 2.63
CA ASN A 65 9.58 -0.41 1.40
C ASN A 65 8.39 -0.29 0.40
N LEU A 66 8.26 0.90 -0.19
CA LEU A 66 7.26 1.26 -1.21
C LEU A 66 7.45 0.58 -2.57
N TYR A 67 8.61 -0.01 -2.85
CA TYR A 67 8.87 -0.78 -4.06
C TYR A 67 7.85 -1.92 -4.25
N VAL A 68 7.32 -2.46 -3.15
CA VAL A 68 6.24 -3.46 -3.14
C VAL A 68 5.00 -3.01 -3.91
N LEU A 69 4.71 -1.71 -3.95
CA LEU A 69 3.54 -1.19 -4.66
C LEU A 69 3.58 -1.45 -6.16
N GLN A 70 4.77 -1.63 -6.76
CA GLN A 70 4.91 -2.01 -8.18
C GLN A 70 4.34 -3.40 -8.46
N PHE A 71 4.26 -4.23 -7.44
CA PHE A 71 3.82 -5.61 -7.50
C PHE A 71 2.33 -5.77 -7.19
N LEU A 72 1.67 -4.70 -6.74
CA LEU A 72 0.22 -4.68 -6.60
C LEU A 72 -0.39 -4.44 -7.98
N LYS A 73 -1.58 -5.00 -8.21
CA LYS A 73 -2.42 -4.54 -9.31
C LYS A 73 -2.73 -3.07 -9.12
N LYS A 74 -2.87 -2.35 -10.24
CA LYS A 74 -3.24 -0.93 -10.22
C LYS A 74 -4.59 -0.71 -9.56
N ASN A 75 -5.53 -1.64 -9.70
CA ASN A 75 -6.83 -1.59 -9.06
C ASN A 75 -6.82 -2.51 -7.84
N ILE A 76 -6.71 -1.93 -6.65
CA ILE A 76 -6.73 -2.65 -5.37
C ILE A 76 -8.20 -2.86 -4.97
N THR A 77 -8.60 -4.11 -4.83
CA THR A 77 -9.97 -4.50 -4.42
C THR A 77 -10.06 -4.97 -2.97
N ALA A 78 -8.95 -4.94 -2.24
CA ALA A 78 -8.93 -5.29 -0.82
C ALA A 78 -9.68 -4.25 0.03
N THR A 79 -10.42 -4.70 1.03
CA THR A 79 -11.19 -3.85 1.95
C THR A 79 -10.35 -3.37 3.14
N GLU A 80 -9.24 -4.06 3.45
CA GLU A 80 -8.30 -3.68 4.50
C GLU A 80 -6.90 -3.47 3.93
N VAL A 81 -6.37 -2.25 4.04
CA VAL A 81 -5.05 -1.92 3.52
C VAL A 81 -4.19 -1.23 4.58
N SER A 82 -2.95 -1.67 4.75
CA SER A 82 -2.03 -1.05 5.72
C SER A 82 -0.65 -0.82 5.14
N PHE A 83 -0.11 0.38 5.34
CA PHE A 83 1.19 0.81 4.84
C PHE A 83 2.12 1.21 6.00
N PHE A 84 3.09 0.37 6.31
CA PHE A 84 4.09 0.59 7.37
C PHE A 84 5.49 0.71 6.78
N ILE A 85 5.86 1.91 6.35
CA ILE A 85 7.11 2.14 5.60
C ILE A 85 8.19 2.65 6.54
N GLN A 86 9.17 1.80 6.83
CA GLN A 86 10.27 2.12 7.76
C GLN A 86 11.37 2.98 7.11
N SER A 87 11.78 2.64 5.88
CA SER A 87 12.84 3.37 5.17
C SER A 87 12.88 3.00 3.69
N GLY A 88 13.18 3.98 2.84
CA GLY A 88 13.30 3.78 1.39
C GLY A 88 13.38 5.11 0.64
N LYS A 89 13.91 5.07 -0.58
CA LYS A 89 13.73 6.14 -1.58
C LYS A 89 12.23 6.41 -1.72
N LYS A 90 11.86 7.64 -2.14
CA LYS A 90 10.47 8.06 -2.40
C LYS A 90 9.71 6.96 -3.15
N ALA A 91 8.38 6.91 -2.95
CA ALA A 91 7.53 6.15 -3.87
C ALA A 91 7.99 6.50 -5.30
N PRO A 92 8.32 5.53 -6.15
CA PRO A 92 8.70 5.85 -7.51
C PRO A 92 7.59 6.70 -8.10
N GLU A 93 7.90 7.93 -8.56
CA GLU A 93 6.93 8.96 -9.01
C GLU A 93 5.95 8.47 -10.11
N ARG A 94 6.13 7.25 -10.59
CA ARG A 94 5.32 6.57 -11.61
C ARG A 94 4.29 5.57 -11.06
N ILE A 95 4.37 5.21 -9.78
CA ILE A 95 3.41 4.24 -9.23
C ILE A 95 2.08 4.97 -9.03
N LYS A 96 1.06 4.48 -9.73
CA LYS A 96 -0.32 4.93 -9.58
C LYS A 96 -1.17 3.71 -9.25
N ILE A 97 -1.84 3.78 -8.10
CA ILE A 97 -2.78 2.79 -7.61
C ILE A 97 -4.15 3.43 -7.42
N THR A 98 -5.20 2.66 -7.65
CA THR A 98 -6.59 3.04 -7.49
C THR A 98 -7.20 2.07 -6.49
N LEU A 99 -7.81 2.60 -5.44
CA LEU A 99 -8.67 1.85 -4.54
C LEU A 99 -10.00 1.64 -5.26
N ALA A 100 -10.22 0.44 -5.76
CA ALA A 100 -11.36 0.05 -6.59
C ALA A 100 -12.41 -0.77 -5.81
N VAL A 101 -12.26 -0.82 -4.48
CA VAL A 101 -13.22 -1.46 -3.59
C VAL A 101 -14.45 -0.58 -3.44
N GLY A 102 -15.66 -1.18 -3.48
CA GLY A 102 -16.91 -0.43 -3.31
C GLY A 102 -17.03 0.19 -1.92
N GLU A 103 -16.69 -0.57 -0.89
CA GLU A 103 -16.66 -0.09 0.50
C GLU A 103 -15.30 -0.44 1.15
N MET A 104 -14.47 0.58 1.40
CA MET A 104 -13.24 0.38 2.15
C MET A 104 -13.57 0.25 3.64
N GLU A 105 -13.12 -0.85 4.24
CA GLU A 105 -13.33 -1.13 5.66
C GLU A 105 -12.27 -0.41 6.50
N SER A 106 -10.99 -0.53 6.12
CA SER A 106 -9.92 0.07 6.89
C SER A 106 -8.72 0.44 6.04
N ILE A 107 -8.18 1.63 6.30
CA ILE A 107 -6.87 2.04 5.81
C ILE A 107 -5.97 2.51 6.95
N VAL A 108 -4.74 2.01 6.97
CA VAL A 108 -3.77 2.29 8.03
C VAL A 108 -2.48 2.84 7.43
N PHE A 109 -2.02 3.98 7.96
CA PHE A 109 -0.77 4.63 7.58
C PHE A 109 0.15 4.71 8.79
N GLY A 110 1.32 4.08 8.68
CA GLY A 110 2.34 4.09 9.73
C GLY A 110 3.69 4.56 9.20
N SER A 111 4.45 5.31 10.02
CA SER A 111 5.80 5.77 9.66
C SER A 111 5.79 6.64 8.40
N LYS A 112 6.49 6.26 7.33
CA LYS A 112 6.43 6.95 6.03
C LYS A 112 5.26 6.48 5.15
N GLY A 113 4.35 5.67 5.68
CA GLY A 113 3.23 5.10 4.94
C GLY A 113 2.27 6.14 4.36
N LEU A 114 2.19 7.32 4.98
CA LEU A 114 1.32 8.40 4.50
C LEU A 114 1.70 8.90 3.09
N SER A 115 2.98 8.81 2.71
CA SER A 115 3.46 9.15 1.35
C SER A 115 2.77 8.37 0.24
N VAL A 116 2.20 7.19 0.55
CA VAL A 116 1.43 6.38 -0.41
C VAL A 116 0.21 7.13 -0.95
N LEU A 117 -0.35 8.08 -0.19
CA LEU A 117 -1.47 8.91 -0.65
C LEU A 117 -1.15 9.62 -1.96
N SER A 118 0.08 10.10 -2.16
CA SER A 118 0.50 10.71 -3.44
C SER A 118 0.44 9.76 -4.65
N SER A 119 0.55 8.45 -4.40
CA SER A 119 0.46 7.39 -5.42
C SER A 119 -0.96 6.88 -5.62
N ILE A 120 -1.89 7.21 -4.71
CA ILE A 120 -3.31 6.84 -4.84
C ILE A 120 -4.00 7.85 -5.76
N THR A 121 -4.61 7.37 -6.83
CA THR A 121 -5.27 8.22 -7.83
C THR A 121 -6.66 8.67 -7.40
N ASN A 122 -7.28 8.02 -6.42
CA ASN A 122 -8.58 8.43 -5.91
C ASN A 122 -8.48 9.85 -5.34
N GLU A 123 -9.34 10.74 -5.83
CA GLU A 123 -9.53 12.08 -5.26
C GLU A 123 -10.20 11.99 -3.89
N LYS A 124 -11.20 11.11 -3.78
CA LYS A 124 -11.90 10.80 -2.53
C LYS A 124 -11.42 9.48 -1.91
N ILE A 125 -10.98 9.54 -0.66
CA ILE A 125 -10.66 8.39 0.18
C ILE A 125 -11.82 8.19 1.15
N ASP A 126 -12.76 7.34 0.76
CA ASP A 126 -13.88 6.91 1.59
C ASP A 126 -13.51 5.62 2.31
N THR A 127 -13.53 5.63 3.64
CA THR A 127 -13.24 4.47 4.48
C THR A 127 -14.11 4.47 5.72
N ARG A 128 -14.41 3.28 6.24
CA ARG A 128 -15.10 3.14 7.52
C ARG A 128 -14.17 3.48 8.69
N HIS A 129 -12.95 2.96 8.65
CA HIS A 129 -11.93 3.19 9.66
C HIS A 129 -10.63 3.72 9.04
N MET A 130 -10.04 4.73 9.66
CA MET A 130 -8.73 5.24 9.29
C MET A 130 -7.83 5.26 10.53
N GLU A 131 -6.61 4.77 10.39
CA GLU A 131 -5.59 4.85 11.43
C GLU A 131 -4.31 5.50 10.88
N VAL A 132 -3.79 6.49 11.60
CA VAL A 132 -2.58 7.21 11.23
C VAL A 132 -1.62 7.27 12.43
N MET A 133 -0.43 6.72 12.27
CA MET A 133 0.51 6.53 13.37
C MET A 133 1.93 6.91 12.98
N ASP A 134 2.66 7.51 13.92
CA ASP A 134 4.11 7.66 13.83
C ASP A 134 4.60 8.30 12.52
N ILE A 135 3.86 9.27 11.95
CA ILE A 135 4.22 9.95 10.70
C ILE A 135 5.65 10.50 10.78
N VAL A 136 6.45 10.29 9.72
CA VAL A 136 7.79 10.85 9.58
C VAL A 136 7.97 11.52 8.20
N GLY A 137 8.19 12.84 8.19
CA GLY A 137 8.79 13.58 7.06
C GLY A 137 7.98 13.66 5.76
N VAL A 138 6.76 14.20 5.80
CA VAL A 138 5.82 14.25 4.65
C VAL A 138 5.74 15.63 3.95
N PHE A 139 6.33 16.68 4.51
CA PHE A 139 5.87 18.08 4.31
C PHE A 139 6.65 18.96 3.30
N ASP A 140 7.22 18.43 2.21
CA ASP A 140 7.94 19.31 1.26
C ASP A 140 7.38 19.34 -0.18
N ARG A 141 6.82 18.24 -0.70
CA ARG A 141 6.38 18.19 -2.13
C ARG A 141 5.15 17.32 -2.39
N GLU A 142 4.95 16.28 -1.57
CA GLU A 142 3.79 15.38 -1.67
C GLU A 142 2.53 16.02 -1.05
N GLU A 143 2.72 17.03 -0.21
CA GLU A 143 1.69 17.73 0.54
C GLU A 143 0.61 18.35 -0.38
N GLU A 144 1.00 18.99 -1.49
CA GLU A 144 0.04 19.60 -2.43
C GLU A 144 -0.88 18.59 -3.11
N GLU A 145 -0.36 17.41 -3.47
CA GLU A 145 -1.17 16.35 -4.10
C GLU A 145 -2.05 15.63 -3.08
N ILE A 146 -1.61 15.56 -1.83
CA ILE A 146 -2.38 14.93 -0.76
C ILE A 146 -3.47 15.87 -0.23
N LYS A 147 -3.20 17.19 -0.14
CA LYS A 147 -4.18 18.22 0.27
C LYS A 147 -5.38 18.33 -0.65
N LYS A 148 -5.22 18.00 -1.94
CA LYS A 148 -6.33 17.94 -2.91
C LYS A 148 -7.31 16.79 -2.65
N LYS A 149 -6.98 15.86 -1.76
CA LYS A 149 -7.82 14.68 -1.52
C LYS A 149 -8.93 14.97 -0.53
N GLU A 150 -10.11 14.48 -0.86
CA GLU A 150 -11.23 14.45 0.06
C GLU A 150 -11.14 13.20 0.94
N PHE A 151 -11.18 13.34 2.26
CA PHE A 151 -11.20 12.23 3.19
C PHE A 151 -12.60 12.09 3.80
N VAL A 152 -13.21 10.92 3.64
CA VAL A 152 -14.49 10.57 4.28
C VAL A 152 -14.27 9.37 5.18
N ILE A 153 -14.45 9.57 6.48
CA ILE A 153 -14.19 8.58 7.51
C ILE A 153 -15.51 8.31 8.24
N ARG A 154 -16.17 7.21 7.88
CA ARG A 154 -17.58 6.96 8.25
C ARG A 154 -17.79 6.62 9.72
N GLU A 155 -16.81 5.99 10.38
CA GLU A 155 -16.99 5.56 11.77
C GLU A 155 -15.86 5.96 12.72
N ARG A 156 -14.59 5.81 12.31
CA ARG A 156 -13.48 6.07 13.25
C ARG A 156 -12.21 6.55 12.57
N LEU A 157 -11.71 7.70 13.03
CA LEU A 157 -10.33 8.14 12.84
C LEU A 157 -9.54 7.89 14.14
N TYR A 158 -8.48 7.09 14.06
CA TYR A 158 -7.56 6.87 15.17
C TYR A 158 -6.18 7.43 14.82
N MET A 159 -5.66 8.31 15.67
CA MET A 159 -4.34 8.91 15.48
C MET A 159 -3.46 8.61 16.68
N ARG A 160 -2.18 8.31 16.44
CA ARG A 160 -1.20 8.03 17.49
C ARG A 160 0.12 8.76 17.25
N ASN A 161 0.70 9.31 18.32
CA ASN A 161 2.00 10.00 18.31
C ASN A 161 2.03 11.13 17.27
N THR A 162 3.03 11.15 16.38
CA THR A 162 3.12 12.13 15.28
C THR A 162 2.03 11.95 14.22
N GLY A 163 1.14 10.96 14.35
CA GLY A 163 -0.07 10.82 13.55
C GLY A 163 -1.00 12.03 13.60
N ILE A 164 -0.95 12.84 14.67
CA ILE A 164 -1.77 14.05 14.82
C ILE A 164 -1.53 15.10 13.73
N PHE A 165 -0.33 15.14 13.14
CA PHE A 165 -0.01 16.05 12.03
C PHE A 165 -0.79 15.74 10.75
N PHE A 166 -1.48 14.59 10.68
CA PHE A 166 -2.42 14.30 9.61
C PHE A 166 -3.55 15.34 9.52
N MET A 167 -3.90 16.00 10.63
CA MET A 167 -4.95 17.03 10.68
C MET A 167 -4.66 18.22 9.75
N GLU A 168 -3.39 18.53 9.45
CA GLU A 168 -3.01 19.60 8.52
C GLU A 168 -3.45 19.30 7.07
N LEU A 169 -3.65 18.02 6.74
CA LEU A 169 -4.19 17.59 5.45
C LEU A 169 -5.72 17.61 5.42
N LEU A 170 -6.36 17.82 6.57
CA LEU A 170 -7.81 17.82 6.72
C LEU A 170 -8.41 19.24 6.76
N GLU A 171 -7.58 20.29 6.70
CA GLU A 171 -8.00 21.68 6.91
C GLU A 171 -9.10 22.18 5.94
N GLU A 172 -9.29 21.52 4.79
CA GLU A 172 -10.37 21.83 3.83
C GLU A 172 -11.46 20.75 3.73
N THR A 173 -11.37 19.64 4.47
CA THR A 173 -12.32 18.52 4.35
C THR A 173 -13.38 18.54 5.45
N ILE A 174 -14.64 18.50 5.01
CA ILE A 174 -15.81 18.46 5.90
C ILE A 174 -15.94 17.05 6.44
N PHE A 175 -15.74 16.86 7.74
CA PHE A 175 -16.16 15.66 8.45
C PHE A 175 -17.69 15.64 8.50
N ILE A 176 -18.32 14.64 7.89
CA ILE A 176 -19.77 14.39 7.97
C ILE A 176 -20.00 13.20 8.89
#